data_AF-A0A950N4W6-F1
#
_entry.id   AF-A0A950N4W6-F1
#
_cell.length_a   1.000
_cell.length_b   1.000
_cell.length_c   1.000
_cell.angle_alpha   90.00
_cell.angle_beta   90.00
_cell.angle_gamma   90.00
#
_symmetry.space_group_name_H-M   'P 1'
#
loop_
_entity.id
_entity.type
_entity.pdbx_description
1 polymer ?
#
loop_
_entity_poly.entity_id
_entity_poly.type
_entity_poly.pdbx_seq_one_letter_code
_entity_poly.pdbx_strand_id
1 'polypeptide(L)'
;MAHLSPLPWRSIRLGRTKSTEADAEAEVLMIGPPVVAIKAWIARANIGRSRVFRAIDLWGTLEEQGAEPAISEPDRQAPVRCRRAQSAEFSAHGLRSIYLTEAARQGVLVPEALHQSQHRSVQAASCYNDADRRMGWAARLAV
;
A
#
# COMPACT_ATOMS: atom_id res chain seq x y z
N MET A 1 4.39 28.98 -18.33
CA MET A 1 5.12 27.78 -17.86
C MET A 1 4.67 27.52 -16.43
N ALA A 2 3.92 26.44 -16.18
CA ALA A 2 3.50 26.11 -14.82
C ALA A 2 4.71 25.53 -14.06
N HIS A 3 5.12 26.16 -12.97
CA HIS A 3 6.09 25.57 -12.07
C HIS A 3 5.47 24.31 -11.45
N LEU A 4 5.96 23.13 -11.84
CA LEU A 4 5.62 21.89 -11.17
C LEU A 4 6.24 21.92 -9.78
N SER A 5 5.41 22.17 -8.76
CA SER A 5 5.84 22.01 -7.38
C SER A 5 6.31 20.57 -7.15
N PRO A 6 7.46 20.35 -6.49
CA PRO A 6 7.95 19.00 -6.25
C PRO A 6 6.94 18.21 -5.42
N LEU A 7 6.69 16.95 -5.80
CA LEU A 7 5.77 16.09 -5.08
C LEU A 7 6.33 15.76 -3.67
N PRO A 8 5.48 15.79 -2.62
CA PRO A 8 5.92 15.41 -1.29
C PRO A 8 6.27 13.91 -1.27
N TRP A 9 7.34 13.54 -0.59
CA TRP A 9 7.76 12.15 -0.43
C TRP A 9 8.07 11.81 1.03
N ARG A 10 7.95 10.51 1.37
CA ARG A 10 8.31 9.91 2.66
C ARG A 10 8.67 8.45 2.44
N SER A 11 9.63 7.93 3.19
CA SER A 11 9.85 6.49 3.31
C SER A 11 9.26 5.95 4.63
N ILE A 12 8.87 4.68 4.63
CA ILE A 12 8.43 3.95 5.80
C ILE A 12 9.36 2.76 5.97
N ARG A 13 10.08 2.71 7.10
CA ARG A 13 10.78 1.50 7.53
C ARG A 13 9.79 0.54 8.15
N LEU A 14 9.74 -0.66 7.60
CA LEU A 14 8.91 -1.75 8.08
C LEU A 14 9.70 -2.54 9.12
N GLY A 15 9.08 -2.78 10.28
CA GLY A 15 9.62 -3.70 11.28
C GLY A 15 9.36 -5.16 10.89
N ARG A 16 9.01 -6.01 11.86
CA ARG A 16 8.61 -7.40 11.57
C ARG A 16 7.35 -7.43 10.70
N THR A 17 7.40 -8.26 9.66
CA THR A 17 6.23 -8.62 8.85
C THR A 17 6.06 -10.14 8.84
N LYS A 18 4.87 -10.65 8.50
CA LYS A 18 4.51 -12.09 8.56
C LYS A 18 5.51 -13.03 7.87
N SER A 19 6.23 -12.54 6.87
CA SER A 19 7.16 -13.34 6.06
C SER A 19 8.62 -12.97 6.25
N THR A 20 8.94 -12.05 7.17
CA THR A 20 10.26 -11.44 7.23
C THR A 20 10.84 -11.55 8.63
N GLU A 21 12.00 -12.20 8.72
CA GLU A 21 12.80 -12.23 9.95
C GLU A 21 13.15 -10.80 10.38
N ALA A 22 13.41 -10.63 11.68
CA ALA A 22 13.45 -9.35 12.38
C ALA A 22 14.50 -8.33 11.85
N ASP A 23 15.32 -8.72 10.88
CA ASP A 23 16.53 -8.02 10.42
C ASP A 23 16.46 -7.53 8.96
N ALA A 24 15.32 -7.68 8.27
CA ALA A 24 15.18 -7.05 6.97
C ALA A 24 14.87 -5.56 7.16
N GLU A 25 15.79 -4.69 6.77
CA GLU A 25 15.57 -3.25 6.59
C GLU A 25 14.64 -2.98 5.39
N ALA A 26 13.43 -3.53 5.43
CA ALA A 26 12.42 -3.32 4.41
C ALA A 26 11.94 -1.86 4.50
N GLU A 27 12.05 -1.13 3.39
CA GLU A 27 11.64 0.26 3.30
C GLU A 27 10.73 0.46 2.09
N VAL A 28 9.62 1.17 2.29
CA VAL A 28 8.65 1.48 1.23
C VAL A 28 8.61 2.98 1.00
N LEU A 29 8.63 3.39 -0.26
CA LEU A 29 8.58 4.81 -0.64
C LEU A 29 7.14 5.25 -0.90
N MET A 30 6.75 6.42 -0.41
CA MET A 30 5.49 7.08 -0.71
C MET A 30 5.75 8.43 -1.36
N ILE A 31 5.01 8.73 -2.42
CA ILE A 31 5.11 9.99 -3.16
C ILE A 31 3.69 10.54 -3.41
N GLY A 32 3.52 11.85 -3.26
CA GLY A 32 2.30 12.56 -3.65
C GLY A 32 1.16 12.48 -2.61
N PRO A 33 -0.10 12.28 -3.04
CA PRO A 33 -1.28 12.35 -2.17
C PRO A 33 -1.24 11.49 -0.89
N PRO A 34 -0.70 10.25 -0.89
CA PRO A 34 -0.59 9.45 0.34
C PRO A 34 0.26 10.13 1.42
N VAL A 35 1.30 10.85 1.02
CA VAL A 35 2.17 11.59 1.95
C VAL A 35 1.44 12.78 2.58
N VAL A 36 0.59 13.44 1.82
CA VAL A 36 -0.26 14.52 2.34
C VAL A 36 -1.27 13.96 3.35
N ALA A 37 -1.92 12.85 3.01
CA ALA A 37 -2.90 12.21 3.87
C ALA A 37 -2.29 11.74 5.20
N ILE A 38 -1.15 11.06 5.19
CA ILE A 38 -0.52 10.56 6.42
C ILE A 38 -0.01 11.69 7.32
N LYS A 39 0.50 12.79 6.74
CA LYS A 39 0.92 13.98 7.50
C LYS A 39 -0.27 14.64 8.19
N ALA A 40 -1.38 14.81 7.45
CA ALA A 40 -2.61 15.38 8.01
C ALA A 40 -3.16 14.51 9.15
N TRP A 41 -3.11 13.18 8.99
CA TRP A 41 -3.51 12.23 10.03
C TRP A 41 -2.62 12.36 11.28
N ILE A 42 -1.29 12.28 11.15
CA ILE A 42 -0.35 12.37 12.29
C ILE A 42 -0.56 13.68 13.07
N ALA A 43 -0.74 14.80 12.36
CA ALA A 43 -0.98 16.09 12.97
C ALA A 43 -2.33 16.13 13.73
N ARG A 44 -3.42 15.64 13.12
CA ARG A 44 -4.75 15.65 13.72
C ARG A 44 -4.87 14.67 14.89
N ALA A 45 -4.18 13.55 14.82
CA ALA A 45 -4.16 12.53 15.87
C ALA A 45 -3.11 12.79 16.98
N ASN A 46 -2.37 13.90 16.89
CA ASN A 46 -1.32 14.30 17.83
C ASN A 46 -0.32 13.16 18.15
N ILE A 47 0.17 12.49 17.11
CA ILE A 47 1.04 11.32 17.26
C ILE A 47 2.50 11.76 17.34
N GLY A 48 3.06 11.80 18.55
CA GLY A 48 4.47 12.11 18.78
C GLY A 48 5.39 10.88 18.72
N ARG A 49 5.09 9.84 19.51
CA ARG A 49 5.83 8.56 19.54
C ARG A 49 4.88 7.43 19.93
N SER A 50 4.37 6.67 18.95
CA SER A 50 3.63 5.40 19.14
C SER A 50 3.14 4.87 17.79
N ARG A 51 2.17 3.93 17.79
CA ARG A 51 1.54 3.40 16.58
C ARG A 51 0.88 4.51 15.77
N VAL A 52 1.15 4.50 14.46
CA VAL A 52 0.62 5.49 13.52
C VAL A 52 -0.90 5.35 13.38
N PHE A 53 -1.45 4.13 13.36
CA PHE A 53 -2.89 3.91 13.28
C PHE A 53 -3.46 3.47 14.64
N ARG A 54 -4.59 4.06 15.02
CA ARG A 54 -5.29 3.82 16.29
C ARG A 54 -6.77 3.60 16.03
N ALA A 55 -7.44 2.87 16.93
CA ALA A 55 -8.88 2.75 16.87
C ALA A 55 -9.53 4.12 17.10
N ILE A 56 -10.65 4.33 16.43
CA ILE A 56 -11.51 5.51 16.59
C ILE A 56 -12.85 4.96 17.08
N ASP A 57 -13.29 5.44 18.23
CA ASP A 57 -14.60 5.07 18.75
C ASP A 57 -15.74 5.67 17.90
N LEU A 58 -16.99 5.33 18.24
CA LEU A 58 -18.17 5.85 17.54
C LEU A 58 -18.35 7.38 17.67
N TRP A 59 -17.67 8.00 18.62
CA TRP A 59 -17.74 9.43 18.91
C TRP A 59 -16.58 10.23 18.29
N GLY A 60 -15.65 9.55 17.62
CA GLY A 60 -14.48 10.18 16.99
C GLY A 60 -13.28 10.35 17.93
N THR A 61 -13.33 9.76 19.13
CA THR A 61 -12.21 9.75 20.07
C THR A 61 -11.20 8.70 19.66
N LEU A 62 -9.92 9.07 19.70
CA LEU A 62 -8.80 8.17 19.45
C LEU A 62 -8.49 7.38 20.72
N GLU A 63 -8.38 6.07 20.61
CA GLU A 63 -7.84 5.26 21.70
C GLU A 63 -6.35 5.59 21.92
N GLU A 64 -5.93 5.72 23.19
CA GLU A 64 -4.53 5.97 23.54
C GLU A 64 -3.64 4.76 23.23
N GLN A 65 -4.19 3.56 23.43
CA GLN A 65 -3.57 2.31 23.02
C GLN A 65 -3.81 2.15 21.52
N GLY A 66 -2.73 2.19 20.72
CA GLY A 66 -2.86 2.03 19.28
C GLY A 66 -3.44 0.66 18.91
N ALA A 67 -3.96 0.53 17.70
CA ALA A 67 -4.70 -0.67 17.28
C ALA A 67 -3.90 -1.95 17.58
N GLU A 68 -4.57 -2.94 18.20
CA GLU A 68 -4.02 -4.28 18.40
C GLU A 68 -3.51 -4.83 17.05
N PRO A 69 -2.43 -5.64 17.03
CA PRO A 69 -1.80 -6.14 15.80
C PRO A 69 -2.68 -7.11 14.97
N ALA A 70 -3.97 -7.23 15.30
CA ALA A 70 -5.00 -7.97 14.59
C ALA A 70 -5.14 -7.59 13.09
N ILE A 71 -4.49 -6.51 12.65
CA ILE A 71 -4.33 -6.13 11.23
C ILE A 71 -3.69 -7.26 10.38
N SER A 72 -2.98 -8.20 11.02
CA SER A 72 -2.31 -9.32 10.36
C SER A 72 -3.25 -10.48 9.99
N GLU A 73 -4.40 -10.58 10.63
CA GLU A 73 -5.43 -11.57 10.33
C GLU A 73 -6.46 -10.94 9.38
N PRO A 74 -6.72 -11.55 8.21
CA PRO A 74 -7.60 -10.97 7.20
C PRO A 74 -9.03 -10.74 7.72
N ASP A 75 -9.51 -11.57 8.65
CA ASP A 75 -10.87 -11.50 9.20
C ASP A 75 -11.04 -10.41 10.27
N ARG A 76 -9.95 -9.83 10.78
CA ARG A 76 -9.96 -8.79 11.82
C ARG A 76 -9.65 -7.40 11.30
N GLN A 77 -9.46 -7.24 9.99
CA GLN A 77 -9.33 -5.92 9.39
C GLN A 77 -10.71 -5.27 9.36
N ALA A 78 -10.92 -4.31 10.27
CA ALA A 78 -12.11 -3.47 10.24
C ALA A 78 -12.22 -2.86 8.83
N PRO A 79 -13.42 -2.87 8.23
CA PRO A 79 -13.55 -2.46 6.85
C PRO A 79 -13.22 -0.96 6.79
N VAL A 80 -12.46 -0.57 5.76
CA VAL A 80 -11.99 0.81 5.63
C VAL A 80 -13.23 1.68 5.42
N ARG A 81 -13.59 2.50 6.42
CA ARG A 81 -14.65 3.49 6.26
C ARG A 81 -14.11 4.68 5.48
N CYS A 82 -14.08 4.54 4.16
CA CYS A 82 -13.81 5.64 3.24
C CYS A 82 -15.11 6.36 2.95
N ARG A 83 -15.16 7.69 3.12
CA ARG A 83 -16.34 8.51 2.74
C ARG A 83 -16.76 8.31 1.26
N ARG A 84 -15.86 7.83 0.42
CA ARG A 84 -16.04 7.64 -1.03
C ARG A 84 -16.11 6.18 -1.50
N ALA A 85 -15.97 5.21 -0.61
CA ALA A 85 -15.95 3.79 -0.97
C ALA A 85 -16.71 2.98 0.07
N GLN A 86 -17.59 2.08 -0.36
CA GLN A 86 -18.30 1.22 0.57
C GLN A 86 -17.30 0.25 1.20
N SER A 87 -17.36 0.15 2.52
CA SER A 87 -16.42 -0.63 3.33
C SER A 87 -16.31 -2.11 2.91
N ALA A 88 -17.37 -2.66 2.31
CA ALA A 88 -17.43 -4.04 1.83
C ALA A 88 -16.71 -4.28 0.48
N GLU A 89 -16.34 -3.23 -0.24
CA GLU A 89 -15.74 -3.36 -1.59
C GLU A 89 -14.22 -3.61 -1.55
N PHE A 90 -13.57 -3.43 -0.40
CA PHE A 90 -12.11 -3.48 -0.30
C PHE A 90 -11.65 -4.33 0.89
N SER A 91 -10.78 -5.31 0.62
CA SER A 91 -9.99 -6.02 1.62
C SER A 91 -8.51 -5.62 1.50
N ALA A 92 -7.69 -5.75 2.56
CA ALA A 92 -6.28 -5.39 2.42
C ALA A 92 -5.54 -6.29 1.43
N HIS A 93 -5.93 -7.57 1.34
CA HIS A 93 -5.39 -8.45 0.30
C HIS A 93 -5.77 -7.96 -1.10
N GLY A 94 -7.04 -7.54 -1.28
CA GLY A 94 -7.51 -6.94 -2.53
C GLY A 94 -6.71 -5.69 -2.91
N LEU A 95 -6.43 -4.79 -1.97
CA LEU A 95 -5.63 -3.59 -2.23
C LEU A 95 -4.21 -3.92 -2.72
N ARG A 96 -3.57 -4.93 -2.15
CA ARG A 96 -2.23 -5.35 -2.56
C ARG A 96 -2.22 -6.00 -3.95
N SER A 97 -3.25 -6.78 -4.28
CA SER A 97 -3.41 -7.38 -5.62
C SER A 97 -3.79 -6.34 -6.69
N ILE A 98 -4.63 -5.37 -6.34
CA ILE A 98 -4.98 -4.24 -7.22
C ILE A 98 -3.74 -3.42 -7.55
N TYR A 99 -2.87 -3.15 -6.57
CA TYR A 99 -1.61 -2.45 -6.81
C TYR A 99 -0.75 -3.16 -7.87
N LEU A 100 -0.54 -4.48 -7.74
CA LEU A 100 0.25 -5.24 -8.71
C LEU A 100 -0.40 -5.27 -10.10
N THR A 101 -1.73 -5.36 -10.16
CA THR A 101 -2.49 -5.33 -11.42
C THR A 101 -2.33 -3.98 -12.11
N GLU A 102 -2.41 -2.89 -11.35
CA GLU A 102 -2.26 -1.54 -11.89
C GLU A 102 -0.81 -1.27 -12.32
N ALA A 103 0.18 -1.69 -11.53
CA ALA A 103 1.59 -1.59 -11.90
C ALA A 103 1.87 -2.33 -13.23
N ALA A 104 1.29 -3.53 -13.40
CA ALA A 104 1.41 -4.28 -14.65
C ALA A 104 0.76 -3.55 -15.84
N ARG A 105 -0.43 -2.95 -15.65
CA ARG A 105 -1.11 -2.15 -16.68
C ARG A 105 -0.33 -0.91 -17.10
N GLN A 106 0.38 -0.29 -16.16
CA GLN A 106 1.23 0.87 -16.41
C GLN A 106 2.62 0.49 -16.97
N GLY A 107 2.89 -0.81 -17.15
CA GLY A 107 4.18 -1.28 -17.68
C GLY A 107 5.36 -1.11 -16.71
N VAL A 108 5.10 -1.01 -15.40
CA VAL A 108 6.15 -0.99 -14.38
C VAL A 108 6.89 -2.32 -14.41
N LEU A 109 8.21 -2.31 -14.25
CA LEU A 109 8.99 -3.55 -14.26
C LEU A 109 8.64 -4.44 -13.06
N VAL A 110 8.53 -5.75 -13.30
CA VAL A 110 8.20 -6.73 -12.24
C VAL A 110 9.11 -6.59 -11.01
N PRO A 111 10.45 -6.51 -11.12
CA PRO A 111 11.30 -6.38 -9.94
C PRO A 111 11.04 -5.10 -9.14
N GLU A 112 10.74 -3.99 -9.82
CA GLU A 112 10.43 -2.70 -9.20
C GLU A 112 9.13 -2.77 -8.41
N ALA A 113 8.06 -3.31 -9.02
CA ALA A 113 6.78 -3.49 -8.36
C ALA A 113 6.85 -4.49 -7.19
N LEU A 114 7.63 -5.57 -7.32
CA LEU A 114 7.83 -6.55 -6.25
C LEU A 114 8.60 -5.95 -5.06
N HIS A 115 9.62 -5.13 -5.34
CA HIS A 115 10.36 -4.41 -4.30
C HIS A 115 9.41 -3.47 -3.54
N GLN A 116 8.72 -2.57 -4.23
CA GLN A 116 7.80 -1.61 -3.61
C GLN A 116 6.64 -2.27 -2.85
N SER A 117 6.15 -3.42 -3.34
CA SER A 117 5.09 -4.19 -2.68
C SER A 117 5.60 -5.22 -1.67
N GLN A 118 6.92 -5.33 -1.46
CA GLN A 118 7.58 -6.29 -0.58
C GLN A 118 7.18 -7.76 -0.83
N HIS A 119 6.98 -8.15 -2.09
CA HIS A 119 6.77 -9.54 -2.46
C HIS A 119 8.11 -10.22 -2.75
N ARG A 120 8.24 -11.48 -2.31
CA ARG A 120 9.49 -12.26 -2.47
C ARG A 120 9.56 -13.07 -3.75
N SER A 121 8.42 -13.33 -4.40
CA SER A 121 8.36 -14.21 -5.57
C SER A 121 7.55 -13.58 -6.70
N VAL A 122 7.99 -13.86 -7.92
CA VAL A 122 7.27 -13.50 -9.16
C VAL A 122 5.93 -14.25 -9.26
N GLN A 123 5.84 -15.44 -8.67
CA GLN A 123 4.59 -16.21 -8.62
C GLN A 123 3.45 -15.45 -7.93
N ALA A 124 3.78 -14.58 -6.96
CA ALA A 124 2.80 -13.72 -6.31
C ALA A 124 2.26 -12.58 -7.21
N ALA A 125 2.88 -12.35 -8.37
CA ALA A 125 2.54 -11.31 -9.34
C ALA A 125 2.04 -11.92 -10.66
N SER A 126 1.25 -13.01 -10.59
CA SER A 126 0.72 -13.71 -11.77
C SER A 126 -0.06 -12.81 -12.73
N CYS A 127 -0.63 -11.69 -12.26
CA CYS A 127 -1.33 -10.70 -13.09
C CYS A 127 -0.46 -10.10 -14.21
N TYR A 128 0.87 -10.11 -14.06
CA TYR A 128 1.79 -9.65 -15.11
C TYR A 128 1.73 -10.53 -16.34
N ASN A 129 1.53 -11.85 -16.19
CA ASN A 129 1.41 -12.75 -17.34
C ASN A 129 0.22 -12.37 -18.24
N ASP A 130 -0.91 -11.99 -17.64
CA ASP A 130 -2.10 -11.57 -18.38
C ASP A 130 -1.94 -10.17 -18.97
N ALA A 131 -1.28 -9.26 -18.25
CA ALA A 131 -0.96 -7.93 -18.74
C ALA A 131 -0.01 -7.98 -19.95
N ASP A 132 1.06 -8.77 -19.87
CA ASP A 132 2.03 -8.97 -20.94
C ASP A 132 1.39 -9.68 -22.14
N ARG A 133 0.46 -10.63 -21.92
CA ARG A 133 -0.30 -11.23 -23.05
C ARG A 133 -1.17 -10.21 -23.79
N ARG A 134 -1.78 -9.26 -23.06
CA ARG A 134 -2.68 -8.25 -23.65
C ARG A 134 -1.94 -7.07 -24.27
N MET A 135 -0.82 -6.67 -23.69
CA MET A 135 -0.11 -5.44 -24.04
C MET A 135 1.28 -5.69 -24.64
N GLY A 136 1.75 -6.93 -24.60
CA GLY A 136 3.12 -7.29 -24.94
C GLY A 136 3.44 -7.12 -26.42
N TRP A 137 4.71 -6.85 -26.66
CA TRP A 137 5.27 -6.73 -27.99
C TRP A 137 5.31 -8.07 -28.72
N ALA A 138 5.34 -9.19 -27.99
CA ALA A 138 5.30 -10.53 -28.57
C ALA A 138 4.04 -10.77 -29.43
N ALA A 139 2.89 -10.21 -29.04
CA ALA A 139 1.65 -10.28 -29.82
C ALA A 139 1.66 -9.38 -31.06
N ARG A 140 2.65 -8.49 -31.20
CA ARG A 140 2.83 -7.55 -32.32
C ARG A 140 3.99 -7.91 -33.24
N LEU A 141 4.66 -9.02 -33.00
CA LEU A 141 5.68 -9.54 -33.90
C LEU A 141 4.96 -10.14 -35.12
N ALA A 142 4.92 -9.39 -36.21
CA ALA A 142 4.67 -9.94 -37.54
C ALA A 142 6.01 -10.43 -38.10
N VAL A 143 6.09 -11.73 -38.41
CA VAL A 143 7.16 -12.29 -39.24
C VAL A 143 6.88 -11.93 -40.69
#